data_AF-A0A7C2UX19-F1
#
_entry.id   AF-A0A7C2UX19-F1
#
_cell.length_a   1.000
_cell.length_b   1.000
_cell.length_c   1.000
_cell.angle_alpha   90.00
_cell.angle_beta   90.00
_cell.angle_gamma   90.00
#
_symmetry.space_group_name_H-M   'P 1'
#
loop_
_entity.id
_entity.type
_entity.pdbx_description
1 polymer ?
#
loop_
_entity_poly.entity_id
_entity_poly.type
_entity_poly.pdbx_seq_one_letter_code
_entity_poly.pdbx_strand_id
1 'polypeptide(L)'
;MSLLLSREMSFYLNRLRQLHLRLRDHLYRHMRAQNPAVLAQVSHDVGGDTQYAIDAHLETLLIDLCREWAHESPFVLIAEGIGDDGWYPLPEGTPAREAEFLLIVDPIDGTRPIMYDKRSAWLLSAIAPNFGRETTLEHALLAMQTELPTTRCYLAYHLWAVRGQGAHAELHNMLTGEIQPVPLTPSRAESLEHGFASFVKPFPEGKRAIVELESEFWARTLGASVNPLVFDDQYASTGGQLFELMSGRDRLIADIRPWAFARMELEISPLTCHPYDICTARIAQELGVQITDLHGEPLRAPLDIRAPVGWIGYANAALRRKYEPVLLELLWG
;
A
#
# COMPACT_ATOMS: atom_id res chain seq x y z
N MET A 1 13.12 -12.98 21.51
CA MET A 1 13.01 -13.00 20.03
C MET A 1 11.96 -14.04 19.68
N SER A 2 10.90 -13.61 19.01
CA SER A 2 9.66 -14.37 18.82
C SER A 2 9.87 -15.59 17.92
N LEU A 3 9.54 -16.79 18.42
CA LEU A 3 9.58 -18.13 17.78
C LEU A 3 8.60 -18.30 16.59
N LEU A 4 8.21 -17.22 15.90
CA LEU A 4 7.14 -17.27 14.90
C LEU A 4 7.62 -17.57 13.49
N LEU A 5 8.91 -17.44 13.22
CA LEU A 5 9.56 -17.77 11.94
C LEU A 5 10.72 -18.73 12.21
N SER A 6 11.04 -19.59 11.24
CA SER A 6 12.04 -20.67 11.43
C SER A 6 13.49 -20.17 11.41
N ARG A 7 13.73 -18.97 10.85
CA ARG A 7 15.05 -18.35 10.67
C ARG A 7 15.13 -16.96 11.31
N GLU A 8 16.35 -16.41 11.37
CA GLU A 8 16.58 -15.03 11.79
C GLU A 8 15.91 -14.03 10.85
N MET A 9 15.39 -12.92 11.39
CA MET A 9 14.67 -11.91 10.60
C MET A 9 15.50 -11.32 9.46
N SER A 10 16.82 -11.24 9.62
CA SER A 10 17.74 -10.76 8.59
C SER A 10 17.70 -11.62 7.31
N PHE A 11 17.38 -12.91 7.42
CA PHE A 11 17.20 -13.78 6.25
C PHE A 11 16.02 -13.29 5.38
N TYR A 12 14.84 -13.14 5.99
CA TYR A 12 13.63 -12.70 5.28
C TYR A 12 13.77 -11.29 4.74
N LEU A 13 14.35 -10.38 5.53
CA LEU A 13 14.62 -9.00 5.10
C LEU A 13 15.50 -8.97 3.84
N ASN A 14 16.60 -9.73 3.83
CA ASN A 14 17.51 -9.75 2.69
C ASN A 14 16.87 -10.39 1.45
N ARG A 15 16.11 -11.48 1.61
CA ARG A 15 15.41 -12.14 0.50
C ARG A 15 14.32 -11.25 -0.10
N LEU A 16 13.49 -10.64 0.74
CA LEU A 16 12.45 -9.72 0.31
C LEU A 16 13.05 -8.48 -0.38
N ARG A 17 14.15 -7.94 0.15
CA ARG A 17 14.89 -6.85 -0.48
C ARG A 17 15.39 -7.21 -1.87
N GLN A 18 16.00 -8.39 -2.03
CA GLN A 18 16.46 -8.86 -3.35
C GLN A 18 15.31 -8.99 -4.35
N LEU A 19 14.17 -9.55 -3.92
CA LEU A 19 12.95 -9.62 -4.72
C LEU A 19 12.50 -8.24 -5.16
N HIS A 20 12.39 -7.29 -4.21
CA HIS A 20 11.94 -5.93 -4.49
C HIS A 20 12.82 -5.18 -5.48
N LEU A 21 14.14 -5.23 -5.29
CA LEU A 21 15.08 -4.53 -6.14
C LEU A 21 15.13 -5.14 -7.55
N ARG A 22 15.06 -6.48 -7.67
CA ARG A 22 14.99 -7.16 -8.98
C ARG A 22 13.73 -6.78 -9.75
N LEU A 23 12.56 -6.74 -9.09
CA LEU A 23 11.30 -6.33 -9.71
C LEU A 23 11.32 -4.88 -10.16
N ARG A 24 11.71 -3.94 -9.28
CA ARG A 24 11.82 -2.51 -9.62
C ARG A 24 12.76 -2.29 -10.79
N ASP A 25 13.97 -2.85 -10.73
CA ASP A 25 15.00 -2.61 -11.74
C ASP A 25 14.63 -3.25 -13.09
N HIS A 26 13.89 -4.36 -13.07
CA HIS A 26 13.31 -4.96 -14.26
C HIS A 26 12.21 -4.08 -14.86
N LEU A 27 11.23 -3.66 -14.06
CA LEU A 27 10.13 -2.80 -14.51
C LEU A 27 10.66 -1.48 -15.08
N TYR A 28 11.61 -0.83 -14.39
CA TYR A 28 12.20 0.43 -14.84
C TYR A 28 12.88 0.31 -16.21
N ARG A 29 13.61 -0.79 -16.45
CA ARG A 29 14.22 -1.08 -17.76
C ARG A 29 13.16 -1.40 -18.81
N HIS A 30 12.14 -2.16 -18.45
CA HIS A 30 11.04 -2.52 -19.33
C HIS A 30 10.29 -1.26 -19.81
N MET A 31 9.90 -0.38 -18.90
CA MET A 31 9.20 0.87 -19.23
C MET A 31 10.00 1.77 -20.18
N ARG A 32 11.34 1.85 -20.01
CA ARG A 32 12.22 2.65 -20.89
C ARG A 32 12.40 2.05 -22.29
N ALA A 33 12.14 0.76 -22.45
CA ALA A 33 12.26 0.05 -23.72
C ALA A 33 10.94 -0.04 -24.51
N GLN A 34 9.81 0.29 -23.88
CA GLN A 34 8.47 0.13 -24.46
C GLN A 34 7.83 1.47 -24.82
N ASN A 35 6.84 1.42 -25.72
CA ASN A 35 5.94 2.54 -25.95
C ASN A 35 4.85 2.52 -24.86
N PRO A 36 4.52 3.66 -24.21
CA PRO A 36 3.44 3.72 -23.21
C PRO A 36 2.11 3.11 -23.67
N ALA A 37 1.78 3.20 -24.95
CA ALA A 37 0.57 2.60 -25.51
C ALA A 37 0.54 1.06 -25.46
N VAL A 38 1.70 0.40 -25.36
CA VAL A 38 1.82 -1.05 -25.18
C VAL A 38 1.62 -1.45 -23.73
N LEU A 39 2.13 -0.64 -22.79
CA LEU A 39 2.01 -0.90 -21.35
C LEU A 39 0.56 -0.81 -20.86
N ALA A 40 -0.21 0.12 -21.43
CA ALA A 40 -1.61 0.36 -21.09
C ALA A 40 -2.60 -0.58 -21.82
N GLN A 41 -2.13 -1.59 -22.56
CA GLN A 41 -3.02 -2.57 -23.19
C GLN A 41 -3.66 -3.46 -22.11
N VAL A 42 -4.96 -3.70 -22.25
CA VAL A 42 -5.68 -4.65 -21.40
C VAL A 42 -5.22 -6.07 -21.74
N SER A 43 -4.73 -6.78 -20.73
CA SER A 43 -4.26 -8.16 -20.85
C SER A 43 -5.41 -9.15 -20.65
N HIS A 44 -6.17 -8.99 -19.57
CA HIS A 44 -7.36 -9.80 -19.23
C HIS A 44 -8.38 -9.00 -18.40
N ASP A 45 -9.67 -9.35 -18.52
CA ASP A 45 -10.78 -8.80 -17.73
C ASP A 45 -11.41 -9.98 -16.96
N VAL A 46 -11.07 -10.12 -15.68
CA VAL A 46 -11.60 -11.19 -14.81
C VAL A 46 -12.05 -10.56 -13.49
N GLY A 47 -13.33 -10.72 -13.15
CA GLY A 47 -13.85 -10.36 -11.83
C GLY A 47 -14.09 -8.87 -11.58
N GLY A 48 -13.94 -8.00 -12.58
CA GLY A 48 -14.27 -6.58 -12.49
C GLY A 48 -13.09 -5.64 -12.21
N ASP A 49 -11.85 -6.16 -12.09
CA ASP A 49 -10.64 -5.35 -12.26
C ASP A 49 -9.94 -5.69 -13.59
N THR A 50 -9.43 -4.64 -14.23
CA THR A 50 -8.79 -4.71 -15.55
C THR A 50 -7.30 -4.89 -15.35
N GLN A 51 -6.78 -6.08 -15.64
CA GLN A 51 -5.34 -6.33 -15.59
C GLN A 51 -4.67 -5.79 -16.86
N TYR A 52 -3.66 -4.94 -16.71
CA TYR A 52 -2.92 -4.36 -17.83
C TYR A 52 -1.65 -5.17 -18.14
N ALA A 53 -1.11 -4.99 -19.34
CA ALA A 53 0.08 -5.72 -19.81
C ALA A 53 1.31 -5.50 -18.91
N ILE A 54 1.40 -4.32 -18.27
CA ILE A 54 2.47 -4.00 -17.32
C ILE A 54 2.41 -4.89 -16.06
N ASP A 55 1.21 -5.19 -15.55
CA ASP A 55 1.01 -6.02 -14.36
C ASP A 55 1.34 -7.48 -14.67
N ALA A 56 0.73 -8.03 -15.73
CA ALA A 56 0.96 -9.42 -16.13
C ALA A 56 2.45 -9.73 -16.40
N HIS A 57 3.17 -8.75 -16.96
CA HIS A 57 4.61 -8.88 -17.17
C HIS A 57 5.39 -8.98 -15.86
N LEU A 58 5.05 -8.16 -14.87
CA LEU A 58 5.74 -8.14 -13.58
C LEU A 58 5.34 -9.32 -12.69
N GLU A 59 4.08 -9.74 -12.72
CA GLU A 59 3.58 -10.93 -12.01
C GLU A 59 4.31 -12.21 -12.43
N THR A 60 4.57 -12.39 -13.72
CA THR A 60 5.35 -13.55 -14.21
C THR A 60 6.73 -13.58 -13.56
N LEU A 61 7.42 -12.44 -13.52
CA LEU A 61 8.73 -12.36 -12.86
C LEU A 61 8.60 -12.56 -11.35
N LEU A 62 7.58 -11.99 -10.69
CA LEU A 62 7.34 -12.19 -9.26
C LEU A 62 7.22 -13.69 -8.92
N ILE A 63 6.42 -14.45 -9.68
CA ILE A 63 6.24 -15.88 -9.46
C ILE A 63 7.57 -16.63 -9.62
N ASP A 64 8.36 -16.33 -10.66
CA ASP A 64 9.65 -16.99 -10.88
C ASP A 64 10.64 -16.70 -9.75
N LEU A 65 10.70 -15.45 -9.26
CA LEU A 65 11.51 -15.08 -8.09
C LEU A 65 11.05 -15.78 -6.81
N CYS A 66 9.74 -15.91 -6.64
CA CYS A 66 9.14 -16.62 -5.50
C CYS A 66 9.44 -18.12 -5.56
N ARG A 67 9.44 -18.74 -6.74
CA ARG A 67 9.89 -20.14 -6.93
C ARG A 67 11.35 -20.31 -6.55
N GLU A 68 12.22 -19.38 -6.95
CA GLU A 68 13.63 -19.39 -6.55
C GLU A 68 13.76 -19.38 -5.02
N TRP A 69 13.02 -18.51 -4.33
CA TRP A 69 13.03 -18.44 -2.85
C TRP A 69 12.44 -19.70 -2.21
N ALA A 70 11.41 -20.30 -2.82
CA ALA A 70 10.73 -21.48 -2.30
C ALA A 70 11.65 -22.73 -2.18
N HIS A 71 12.79 -22.74 -2.87
CA HIS A 71 13.82 -23.78 -2.67
C HIS A 71 14.48 -23.73 -1.28
N GLU A 72 14.41 -22.61 -0.58
CA GLU A 72 15.05 -22.42 0.73
C GLU A 72 14.07 -22.47 1.91
N SER A 73 12.82 -22.01 1.69
CA SER A 73 11.74 -22.03 2.67
C SER A 73 10.40 -22.12 1.95
N PRO A 74 9.49 -23.02 2.33
CA PRO A 74 8.13 -23.06 1.78
C PRO A 74 7.29 -21.90 2.32
N PHE A 75 6.49 -21.25 1.49
CA PHE A 75 5.62 -20.14 1.89
C PHE A 75 4.37 -20.06 1.00
N VAL A 76 3.39 -19.26 1.41
CA VAL A 76 2.27 -18.89 0.52
C VAL A 76 2.48 -17.48 0.01
N LEU A 77 2.53 -17.31 -1.31
CA LEU A 77 2.41 -16.02 -1.96
C LEU A 77 0.93 -15.63 -2.02
N ILE A 78 0.62 -14.40 -1.63
CA ILE A 78 -0.73 -13.81 -1.67
C ILE A 78 -0.64 -12.55 -2.52
N ALA A 79 -1.17 -12.56 -3.73
CA ALA A 79 -1.16 -11.41 -4.62
C ALA A 79 -2.36 -11.44 -5.57
N GLU A 80 -2.77 -10.26 -6.03
CA GLU A 80 -3.78 -10.15 -7.09
C GLU A 80 -3.29 -10.83 -8.39
N GLY A 81 -4.22 -11.31 -9.21
CA GLY A 81 -3.92 -11.97 -10.49
C GLY A 81 -3.41 -13.41 -10.37
N ILE A 82 -3.19 -13.94 -9.15
CA ILE A 82 -2.63 -15.27 -8.93
C ILE A 82 -3.64 -16.23 -8.28
N GLY A 83 -4.00 -17.30 -8.99
CA GLY A 83 -4.94 -18.32 -8.50
C GLY A 83 -6.37 -17.78 -8.32
N ASP A 84 -7.30 -18.65 -7.90
CA ASP A 84 -8.71 -18.26 -7.79
C ASP A 84 -8.97 -17.29 -6.62
N ASP A 85 -8.24 -17.44 -5.51
CA ASP A 85 -8.44 -16.68 -4.26
C ASP A 85 -7.19 -15.90 -3.80
N GLY A 86 -6.21 -15.73 -4.70
CA GLY A 86 -4.97 -15.03 -4.40
C GLY A 86 -3.90 -15.87 -3.71
N TRP A 87 -4.25 -17.03 -3.15
CA TRP A 87 -3.31 -17.86 -2.38
C TRP A 87 -2.57 -18.84 -3.29
N TYR A 88 -1.24 -18.71 -3.33
CA TYR A 88 -0.36 -19.52 -4.15
C TYR A 88 0.74 -20.17 -3.31
N PRO A 89 0.51 -21.41 -2.82
CA PRO A 89 1.50 -22.15 -2.04
C PRO A 89 2.71 -22.55 -2.88
N LEU A 90 3.90 -22.28 -2.35
CA LEU A 90 5.18 -22.58 -2.96
C LEU A 90 6.10 -23.39 -2.01
N PRO A 91 6.87 -24.37 -2.52
CA PRO A 91 6.87 -24.83 -3.90
C PRO A 91 5.56 -25.55 -4.26
N GLU A 92 5.21 -25.57 -5.55
CA GLU A 92 3.94 -26.13 -6.01
C GLU A 92 3.74 -27.59 -5.55
N GLY A 93 2.52 -27.91 -5.11
CA GLY A 93 2.19 -29.20 -4.50
C GLY A 93 2.35 -29.25 -2.99
N THR A 94 2.97 -28.25 -2.37
CA THR A 94 3.05 -28.12 -0.91
C THR A 94 1.71 -27.60 -0.35
N PRO A 95 1.10 -28.27 0.65
CA PRO A 95 -0.09 -27.75 1.31
C PRO A 95 0.15 -26.40 1.98
N ALA A 96 -0.80 -25.45 1.84
CA ALA A 96 -0.68 -24.11 2.43
C ALA A 96 -0.44 -24.10 3.95
N ARG A 97 -0.89 -25.13 4.67
CA ARG A 97 -0.65 -25.30 6.12
C ARG A 97 0.79 -25.65 6.49
N GLU A 98 1.58 -26.13 5.54
CA GLU A 98 2.99 -26.52 5.71
C GLU A 98 3.94 -25.37 5.33
N ALA A 99 3.40 -24.27 4.79
CA ALA A 99 4.14 -23.05 4.58
C ALA A 99 4.65 -22.47 5.90
N GLU A 100 5.90 -22.01 5.90
CA GLU A 100 6.57 -21.42 7.04
C GLU A 100 6.04 -20.01 7.34
N PHE A 101 5.67 -19.26 6.30
CA PHE A 101 5.16 -17.90 6.40
C PHE A 101 4.20 -17.59 5.25
N LEU A 102 3.52 -16.46 5.38
CA LEU A 102 2.69 -15.85 4.33
C LEU A 102 3.37 -14.59 3.84
N LEU A 103 3.46 -14.43 2.51
CA LEU A 103 3.99 -13.25 1.83
C LEU A 103 2.86 -12.62 1.03
N ILE A 104 2.35 -11.49 1.49
CA ILE A 104 1.39 -10.68 0.73
C ILE A 104 2.12 -9.63 -0.10
N VAL A 105 1.75 -9.47 -1.36
CA VAL A 105 2.43 -8.59 -2.32
C VAL A 105 1.42 -7.87 -3.20
N ASP A 106 1.63 -6.57 -3.37
CA ASP A 106 1.14 -5.81 -4.52
C ASP A 106 2.32 -5.50 -5.45
N PRO A 107 2.41 -6.13 -6.63
CA PRO A 107 3.52 -5.91 -7.54
C PRO A 107 3.58 -4.47 -8.07
N ILE A 108 2.44 -3.80 -8.25
CA ILE A 108 2.33 -2.44 -8.78
C ILE A 108 1.10 -1.71 -8.18
N ASP A 109 1.24 -1.19 -6.96
CA ASP A 109 0.25 -0.26 -6.42
C ASP A 109 0.40 1.09 -7.13
N GLY A 110 -0.61 1.44 -7.93
CA GLY A 110 -0.58 2.63 -8.80
C GLY A 110 -0.33 2.33 -10.28
N THR A 111 -0.74 1.15 -10.78
CA THR A 111 -0.70 0.76 -12.20
C THR A 111 -1.22 1.85 -13.14
N ARG A 112 -2.41 2.42 -12.86
CA ARG A 112 -3.08 3.38 -13.74
C ARG A 112 -2.24 4.66 -13.96
N PRO A 113 -1.65 5.29 -12.92
CA PRO A 113 -0.68 6.37 -13.13
C PRO A 113 0.63 5.96 -13.83
N ILE A 114 1.24 4.85 -13.43
CA ILE A 114 2.60 4.49 -13.91
C ILE A 114 2.60 4.02 -15.36
N MET A 115 1.53 3.36 -15.83
CA MET A 115 1.41 2.93 -17.24
C MET A 115 1.38 4.11 -18.22
N TYR A 116 0.99 5.30 -17.75
CA TYR A 116 1.05 6.56 -18.51
C TYR A 116 2.25 7.44 -18.14
N ASP A 117 3.21 6.93 -17.38
CA ASP A 117 4.40 7.66 -16.90
C ASP A 117 4.06 8.95 -16.11
N LYS A 118 2.88 8.98 -15.49
CA LYS A 118 2.32 10.20 -14.88
C LYS A 118 2.89 10.46 -13.48
N ARG A 119 2.97 9.42 -12.66
CA ARG A 119 3.44 9.47 -11.27
C ARG A 119 4.01 8.08 -10.92
N SER A 120 4.93 8.03 -9.95
CA SER A 120 5.49 6.76 -9.48
C SER A 120 4.39 5.83 -8.98
N ALA A 121 4.63 4.53 -9.09
CA ALA A 121 3.88 3.48 -8.40
C ALA A 121 4.73 2.93 -7.25
N TRP A 122 4.22 1.92 -6.54
CA TRP A 122 4.92 1.29 -5.45
C TRP A 122 4.79 -0.23 -5.50
N LEU A 123 5.88 -0.92 -5.21
CA LEU A 123 5.86 -2.35 -4.92
C LEU A 123 5.73 -2.52 -3.41
N LEU A 124 4.68 -3.22 -2.98
CA LEU A 124 4.30 -3.36 -1.57
C LEU A 124 4.37 -4.82 -1.18
N SER A 125 4.92 -5.10 0.01
CA SER A 125 4.82 -6.44 0.57
C SER A 125 4.88 -6.47 2.08
N ALA A 126 4.35 -7.55 2.64
CA ALA A 126 4.52 -7.88 4.04
C ALA A 126 4.66 -9.39 4.26
N ILE A 127 5.41 -9.76 5.30
CA ILE A 127 5.57 -11.14 5.76
C ILE A 127 4.90 -11.30 7.12
N ALA A 128 4.03 -12.30 7.22
CA ALA A 128 3.39 -12.72 8.46
C ALA A 128 3.67 -14.21 8.75
N PRO A 129 3.67 -14.63 10.03
CA PRO A 129 3.64 -16.04 10.39
C PRO A 129 2.39 -16.71 9.83
N ASN A 130 2.47 -18.00 9.55
CA ASN A 130 1.34 -18.74 9.00
C ASN A 130 0.38 -19.21 10.10
N PHE A 131 -0.69 -18.44 10.33
CA PHE A 131 -1.85 -18.87 11.13
C PHE A 131 -3.02 -19.31 10.22
N GLY A 132 -2.72 -19.73 8.99
CA GLY A 132 -3.72 -20.03 7.97
C GLY A 132 -4.58 -18.81 7.65
N ARG A 133 -5.86 -19.05 7.39
CA ARG A 133 -6.83 -18.01 7.00
C ARG A 133 -7.20 -17.04 8.15
N GLU A 134 -6.79 -17.33 9.37
CA GLU A 134 -6.93 -16.41 10.50
C GLU A 134 -5.83 -15.34 10.54
N THR A 135 -4.82 -15.44 9.65
CA THR A 135 -3.76 -14.44 9.56
C THR A 135 -4.32 -13.13 9.01
N THR A 136 -4.03 -12.05 9.73
CA THR A 136 -4.42 -10.68 9.40
C THR A 136 -3.21 -9.77 9.25
N LEU A 137 -3.42 -8.56 8.71
CA LEU A 137 -2.40 -7.50 8.64
C LEU A 137 -1.77 -7.18 10.02
N GLU A 138 -2.51 -7.34 11.12
CA GLU A 138 -1.99 -7.14 12.47
C GLU A 138 -0.87 -8.15 12.81
N HIS A 139 -0.73 -9.27 12.10
CA HIS A 139 0.30 -10.28 12.31
C HIS A 139 1.58 -10.04 11.50
N ALA A 140 1.61 -9.05 10.59
CA ALA A 140 2.79 -8.73 9.77
C ALA A 140 4.02 -8.37 10.63
N LEU A 141 5.13 -9.10 10.44
CA LEU A 141 6.38 -8.89 11.17
C LEU A 141 7.38 -8.03 10.40
N LEU A 142 7.37 -8.13 9.08
CA LEU A 142 8.19 -7.35 8.16
C LEU A 142 7.28 -6.73 7.11
N ALA A 143 7.49 -5.45 6.81
CA ALA A 143 6.87 -4.76 5.70
C ALA A 143 7.95 -4.08 4.85
N MET A 144 7.77 -4.07 3.53
CA MET A 144 8.71 -3.48 2.59
C MET A 144 7.97 -2.74 1.47
N GLN A 145 8.44 -1.53 1.16
CA GLN A 145 7.84 -0.66 0.18
C GLN A 145 8.93 -0.09 -0.72
N THR A 146 8.83 -0.29 -2.02
CA THR A 146 9.84 0.16 -3.00
C THR A 146 9.18 1.04 -4.04
N GLU A 147 9.70 2.24 -4.25
CA GLU A 147 9.20 3.13 -5.29
C GLU A 147 9.49 2.54 -6.68
N LEU A 148 8.48 2.56 -7.53
CA LEU A 148 8.55 2.26 -8.95
C LEU A 148 8.54 3.60 -9.70
N PRO A 149 9.71 4.19 -10.01
CA PRO A 149 9.80 5.54 -10.52
C PRO A 149 9.32 5.65 -11.98
N THR A 150 8.82 6.82 -12.35
CA THR A 150 8.58 7.18 -13.76
C THR A 150 9.89 7.13 -14.57
N THR A 151 9.80 7.00 -15.90
CA THR A 151 10.96 6.94 -16.80
C THR A 151 11.83 8.22 -16.77
N ARG A 152 11.25 9.33 -16.30
CA ARG A 152 11.94 10.63 -16.12
C ARG A 152 12.70 10.73 -14.80
N CYS A 153 12.36 9.89 -13.82
CA CYS A 153 12.98 9.88 -12.51
C CYS A 153 14.16 8.90 -12.48
N TYR A 154 15.18 9.23 -11.70
CA TYR A 154 16.33 8.36 -11.45
C TYR A 154 16.66 8.20 -9.96
N LEU A 155 15.92 8.88 -9.08
CA LEU A 155 15.98 8.67 -7.65
C LEU A 155 14.73 7.88 -7.26
N ALA A 156 14.89 6.83 -6.46
CA ALA A 156 13.79 5.98 -6.01
C ALA A 156 13.97 5.62 -4.54
N TYR A 157 12.90 5.73 -3.76
CA TYR A 157 12.91 5.31 -2.36
C TYR A 157 12.79 3.79 -2.21
N HIS A 158 13.44 3.26 -1.18
CA HIS A 158 13.27 1.89 -0.69
C HIS A 158 13.12 1.93 0.83
N LEU A 159 12.03 1.38 1.34
CA LEU A 159 11.64 1.46 2.74
C LEU A 159 11.35 0.07 3.29
N TRP A 160 11.62 -0.13 4.56
CA TRP A 160 11.18 -1.32 5.28
C TRP A 160 11.02 -1.05 6.77
N ALA A 161 10.28 -1.92 7.43
CA ALA A 161 10.23 -1.94 8.89
C ALA A 161 10.07 -3.38 9.38
N VAL A 162 10.79 -3.70 10.45
CA VAL A 162 10.55 -4.91 11.24
C VAL A 162 9.81 -4.48 12.50
N ARG A 163 8.75 -5.22 12.86
CA ARG A 163 7.94 -4.92 14.04
C ARG A 163 8.80 -4.65 15.28
N GLY A 164 8.61 -3.47 15.87
CA GLY A 164 9.27 -3.01 17.08
C GLY A 164 10.74 -2.62 16.90
N GLN A 165 11.23 -2.51 15.66
CA GLN A 165 12.61 -2.12 15.36
C GLN A 165 12.71 -0.76 14.65
N GLY A 166 11.60 -0.05 14.49
CA GLY A 166 11.55 1.19 13.73
C GLY A 166 11.47 0.97 12.22
N ALA A 167 11.37 2.08 11.49
CA ALA A 167 11.38 2.10 10.04
C ALA A 167 12.72 2.62 9.51
N HIS A 168 13.06 2.14 8.32
CA HIS A 168 14.26 2.52 7.59
C HIS A 168 13.89 2.94 6.18
N ALA A 169 14.64 3.90 5.63
CA ALA A 169 14.50 4.31 4.25
C ALA A 169 15.86 4.63 3.63
N GLU A 170 15.96 4.31 2.35
CA GLU A 170 17.11 4.57 1.51
C GLU A 170 16.65 5.25 0.22
N LEU A 171 17.49 6.15 -0.29
CA LEU A 171 17.34 6.77 -1.60
C LEU A 171 18.36 6.13 -2.54
N HIS A 172 17.86 5.52 -3.60
CA HIS A 172 18.68 4.85 -4.61
C HIS A 172 18.81 5.74 -5.84
N ASN A 173 20.04 5.99 -6.27
CA ASN A 173 20.33 6.58 -7.57
C ASN A 173 20.41 5.48 -8.63
N MET A 174 19.38 5.40 -9.46
CA MET A 174 19.21 4.40 -10.51
C MET A 174 20.20 4.54 -11.68
N LEU A 175 20.92 5.67 -11.78
CA LEU A 175 21.95 5.90 -12.81
C LEU A 175 23.34 5.50 -12.33
N THR A 176 23.67 5.81 -11.07
CA THR A 176 25.03 5.60 -10.52
C THR A 176 25.14 4.36 -9.64
N GLY A 177 24.01 3.82 -9.17
CA GLY A 177 23.97 2.75 -8.16
C GLY A 177 24.23 3.23 -6.73
N GLU A 178 24.36 4.54 -6.51
CA GLU A 178 24.57 5.11 -5.17
C GLU A 178 23.33 4.88 -4.29
N ILE A 179 23.56 4.50 -3.02
CA ILE A 179 22.51 4.29 -2.02
C ILE A 179 22.82 5.18 -0.83
N GLN A 180 21.84 5.99 -0.42
CA GLN A 180 21.96 6.91 0.71
C GLN A 180 20.85 6.64 1.73
N PRO A 181 21.17 6.39 3.02
CA PRO A 181 20.16 6.37 4.07
C PRO A 181 19.47 7.73 4.18
N VAL A 182 18.15 7.74 4.33
CA VAL A 182 17.34 8.96 4.42
C VAL A 182 16.34 8.84 5.57
N PRO A 183 16.35 9.75 6.56
CA PRO A 183 15.33 9.76 7.60
C PRO A 183 14.01 10.27 7.02
N LEU A 184 12.92 9.56 7.30
CA LEU A 184 11.57 10.04 7.08
C LEU A 184 11.02 10.58 8.40
N THR A 185 10.28 11.69 8.33
CA THR A 185 9.73 12.33 9.52
C THR A 185 8.30 12.77 9.22
N PRO A 186 7.30 12.08 9.79
CA PRO A 186 5.92 12.50 9.67
C PRO A 186 5.70 13.93 10.18
N SER A 187 4.64 14.56 9.70
CA SER A 187 4.31 15.93 10.10
C SER A 187 4.08 16.02 11.61
N ARG A 188 4.68 17.02 12.25
CA ARG A 188 4.46 17.34 13.68
C ARG A 188 3.35 18.37 13.90
N ALA A 189 2.69 18.84 12.84
CA ALA A 189 1.62 19.82 12.94
C ALA A 189 0.41 19.25 13.70
N GLU A 190 -0.23 20.06 14.52
CA GLU A 190 -1.41 19.68 15.31
C GLU A 190 -2.73 20.19 14.68
N SER A 191 -2.64 20.75 13.47
CA SER A 191 -3.78 21.15 12.65
C SER A 191 -3.61 20.69 11.20
N LEU A 192 -4.71 20.65 10.45
CA LEU A 192 -4.67 20.40 9.00
C LEU A 192 -4.38 21.68 8.18
N GLU A 193 -4.47 22.85 8.82
CA GLU A 193 -4.28 24.15 8.17
C GLU A 193 -2.86 24.35 7.62
N HIS A 194 -2.75 24.88 6.40
CA HIS A 194 -1.53 25.03 5.61
C HIS A 194 -0.80 23.69 5.39
N GLY A 195 -1.57 22.61 5.21
CA GLY A 195 -1.07 21.27 4.91
C GLY A 195 -1.95 20.53 3.92
N PHE A 196 -1.44 19.38 3.46
CA PHE A 196 -2.21 18.47 2.63
C PHE A 196 -3.03 17.52 3.49
N ALA A 197 -4.32 17.43 3.18
CA ALA A 197 -5.22 16.45 3.76
C ALA A 197 -6.30 16.06 2.75
N SER A 198 -6.45 14.76 2.51
CA SER A 198 -7.16 14.27 1.33
C SER A 198 -8.14 13.15 1.69
N PHE A 199 -9.35 13.22 1.12
CA PHE A 199 -10.28 12.10 1.08
C PHE A 199 -10.17 11.43 -0.28
N VAL A 200 -9.84 10.14 -0.31
CA VAL A 200 -9.48 9.39 -1.52
C VAL A 200 -10.71 9.20 -2.41
N LYS A 201 -10.67 9.81 -3.60
CA LYS A 201 -11.76 9.79 -4.60
C LYS A 201 -11.24 9.92 -6.06
N PRO A 202 -10.27 9.07 -6.48
CA PRO A 202 -9.70 9.14 -7.82
C PRO A 202 -10.66 8.68 -8.93
N PHE A 203 -11.71 7.92 -8.58
CA PHE A 203 -12.67 7.35 -9.52
C PHE A 203 -14.06 8.02 -9.42
N PRO A 204 -14.90 7.94 -10.46
CA PRO A 204 -16.26 8.50 -10.45
C PRO A 204 -17.21 7.85 -9.43
N GLU A 205 -17.10 6.54 -9.21
CA GLU A 205 -17.95 5.74 -8.32
C GLU A 205 -17.76 6.19 -6.86
N GLY A 206 -18.84 6.28 -6.07
CA GLY A 206 -18.79 6.72 -4.67
C GLY A 206 -18.40 8.19 -4.44
N LYS A 207 -17.85 8.87 -5.46
CA LYS A 207 -17.25 10.21 -5.33
C LYS A 207 -18.19 11.22 -4.71
N ARG A 208 -19.46 11.19 -5.09
CA ARG A 208 -20.47 12.11 -4.53
C ARG A 208 -20.60 11.95 -3.02
N ALA A 209 -20.77 10.73 -2.53
CA ALA A 209 -20.92 10.46 -1.10
C ALA A 209 -19.66 10.86 -0.31
N ILE A 210 -18.48 10.62 -0.89
CA ILE A 210 -17.19 11.00 -0.30
C ILE A 210 -17.08 12.53 -0.20
N VAL A 211 -17.41 13.27 -1.27
CA VAL A 211 -17.37 14.74 -1.30
C VAL A 211 -18.39 15.35 -0.34
N GLU A 212 -19.58 14.77 -0.22
CA GLU A 212 -20.59 15.22 0.74
C GLU A 212 -20.08 15.10 2.18
N LEU A 213 -19.49 13.96 2.56
CA LEU A 213 -18.88 13.76 3.88
C LEU A 213 -17.68 14.67 4.10
N GLU A 214 -16.77 14.75 3.13
CA GLU A 214 -15.58 15.62 3.17
C GLU A 214 -15.97 17.09 3.36
N SER A 215 -17.00 17.56 2.66
CA SER A 215 -17.48 18.95 2.79
C SER A 215 -17.98 19.25 4.20
N GLU A 216 -18.73 18.33 4.79
CA GLU A 216 -19.23 18.45 6.17
C GLU A 216 -18.07 18.37 7.18
N PHE A 217 -17.10 17.49 6.96
CA PHE A 217 -15.89 17.41 7.78
C PHE A 217 -15.15 18.75 7.78
N TRP A 218 -14.95 19.36 6.62
CA TRP A 218 -14.30 20.68 6.54
C TRP A 218 -15.12 21.78 7.20
N ALA A 219 -16.44 21.77 7.06
CA ALA A 219 -17.33 22.74 7.72
C ALA A 219 -17.25 22.67 9.26
N ARG A 220 -17.03 21.47 9.82
CA ARG A 220 -16.90 21.26 11.28
C ARG A 220 -15.49 21.51 11.82
N THR A 221 -14.47 21.36 10.98
CA THR A 221 -13.07 21.28 11.44
C THR A 221 -12.22 22.49 11.08
N LEU A 222 -12.61 23.25 10.05
CA LEU A 222 -11.91 24.46 9.63
C LEU A 222 -12.60 25.71 10.18
N GLY A 223 -11.78 26.68 10.59
CA GLY A 223 -12.26 28.02 10.89
C GLY A 223 -12.66 28.79 9.63
N ALA A 224 -13.43 29.86 9.81
CA ALA A 224 -13.77 30.76 8.71
C ALA A 224 -12.50 31.44 8.15
N SER A 225 -12.30 31.33 6.83
CA SER A 225 -11.15 31.94 6.14
C SER A 225 -11.53 32.36 4.72
N VAL A 226 -10.94 33.47 4.26
CA VAL A 226 -11.03 33.91 2.85
C VAL A 226 -10.06 33.10 1.97
N ASN A 227 -8.95 32.62 2.54
CA ASN A 227 -7.95 31.84 1.84
C ASN A 227 -8.16 30.32 2.07
N PRO A 228 -7.83 29.46 1.10
CA PRO A 228 -7.82 28.02 1.30
C PRO A 228 -6.88 27.63 2.45
N LEU A 229 -7.43 26.94 3.46
CA LEU A 229 -6.66 26.48 4.62
C LEU A 229 -6.06 25.09 4.43
N VAL A 230 -6.67 24.24 3.61
CA VAL A 230 -6.23 22.86 3.39
C VAL A 230 -6.04 22.64 1.89
N PHE A 231 -5.04 21.84 1.54
CA PHE A 231 -4.74 21.47 0.16
C PHE A 231 -5.08 19.99 -0.06
N ASP A 232 -5.56 19.65 -1.25
CA ASP A 232 -5.84 18.27 -1.67
C ASP A 232 -4.92 17.91 -2.85
N ASP A 233 -4.07 16.90 -2.67
CA ASP A 233 -3.40 16.16 -3.74
C ASP A 233 -3.70 14.68 -3.51
N GLN A 234 -4.28 14.03 -4.52
CA GLN A 234 -4.67 12.63 -4.42
C GLN A 234 -3.67 11.76 -5.15
N TYR A 235 -2.94 10.97 -4.38
CA TYR A 235 -2.11 9.91 -4.91
C TYR A 235 -2.98 8.68 -5.18
N ALA A 236 -3.14 8.29 -6.45
CA ALA A 236 -3.88 7.08 -6.84
C ALA A 236 -3.03 5.81 -6.65
N SER A 237 -2.49 5.64 -5.44
CA SER A 237 -1.71 4.51 -4.96
C SER A 237 -1.69 4.58 -3.42
N THR A 238 -2.04 3.48 -2.76
CA THR A 238 -2.12 3.41 -1.29
C THR A 238 -0.72 3.51 -0.65
N GLY A 239 0.27 2.84 -1.23
CA GLY A 239 1.68 2.99 -0.89
C GLY A 239 2.18 4.43 -1.05
N GLY A 240 1.76 5.12 -2.11
CA GLY A 240 2.05 6.54 -2.31
C GLY A 240 1.44 7.41 -1.21
N GLN A 241 0.18 7.18 -0.86
CA GLN A 241 -0.49 7.86 0.25
C GLN A 241 0.24 7.62 1.59
N LEU A 242 0.59 6.38 1.90
CA LEU A 242 1.40 6.06 3.08
C LEU A 242 2.74 6.80 3.05
N PHE A 243 3.41 6.87 1.90
CA PHE A 243 4.68 7.57 1.76
C PHE A 243 4.58 9.07 2.03
N GLU A 244 3.54 9.74 1.54
CA GLU A 244 3.34 11.17 1.79
C GLU A 244 3.07 11.46 3.29
N LEU A 245 2.39 10.55 4.01
CA LEU A 245 2.27 10.60 5.48
C LEU A 245 3.63 10.39 6.17
N MET A 246 4.39 9.36 5.75
CA MET A 246 5.70 9.03 6.33
C MET A 246 6.74 10.14 6.14
N SER A 247 6.74 10.78 4.98
CA SER A 247 7.63 11.90 4.64
C SER A 247 7.17 13.25 5.18
N GLY A 248 6.00 13.29 5.84
CA GLY A 248 5.45 14.46 6.53
C GLY A 248 4.87 15.53 5.61
N ARG A 249 4.63 15.20 4.35
CA ARG A 249 4.02 16.08 3.35
C ARG A 249 2.51 16.13 3.51
N ASP A 250 1.92 14.98 3.84
CA ASP A 250 0.49 14.86 4.14
C ASP A 250 0.27 14.75 5.65
N ARG A 251 -0.87 15.29 6.10
CA ARG A 251 -1.27 15.32 7.52
C ARG A 251 -2.42 14.37 7.82
N LEU A 252 -3.31 14.18 6.87
CA LEU A 252 -4.44 13.28 6.97
C LEU A 252 -4.77 12.68 5.60
N ILE A 253 -4.99 11.36 5.56
CA ILE A 253 -5.54 10.69 4.39
C ILE A 253 -6.67 9.79 4.87
N ALA A 254 -7.84 9.90 4.24
CA ALA A 254 -9.00 9.08 4.55
C ALA A 254 -9.46 8.35 3.28
N ASP A 255 -9.24 7.04 3.24
CA ASP A 255 -9.80 6.17 2.21
C ASP A 255 -11.09 5.54 2.70
N ILE A 256 -12.19 6.25 2.45
CA ILE A 256 -13.54 5.87 2.86
C ILE A 256 -14.35 5.27 1.71
N ARG A 257 -13.70 4.87 0.62
CA ARG A 257 -14.38 4.29 -0.56
C ARG A 257 -15.25 3.07 -0.21
N PRO A 258 -14.81 2.10 0.65
CA PRO A 258 -15.68 0.99 1.06
C PRO A 258 -16.98 1.44 1.74
N TRP A 259 -16.92 2.48 2.59
CA TRP A 259 -18.11 3.06 3.21
C TRP A 259 -19.04 3.69 2.18
N ALA A 260 -18.48 4.43 1.22
CA ALA A 260 -19.27 5.08 0.17
C ALA A 260 -19.97 4.05 -0.73
N PHE A 261 -19.28 2.98 -1.10
CA PHE A 261 -19.82 1.94 -1.97
C PHE A 261 -20.89 1.09 -1.27
N ALA A 262 -20.70 0.78 0.02
CA ALA A 262 -21.71 0.10 0.82
C ALA A 262 -23.03 0.88 0.87
N ARG A 263 -22.99 2.23 0.99
CA ARG A 263 -24.20 3.08 0.95
C ARG A 263 -24.87 3.14 -0.42
N MET A 264 -24.15 2.78 -1.48
CA MET A 264 -24.66 2.72 -2.84
C MET A 264 -25.12 1.30 -3.24
N GLU A 265 -25.06 0.33 -2.32
CA GLU A 265 -25.40 -1.07 -2.56
C GLU A 265 -24.62 -1.69 -3.74
N LEU A 266 -23.36 -1.26 -3.93
CA LEU A 266 -22.48 -1.83 -4.95
C LEU A 266 -21.93 -3.18 -4.47
N GLU A 267 -22.32 -4.27 -5.14
CA GLU A 267 -21.92 -5.65 -4.79
C GLU A 267 -20.42 -5.93 -4.98
N ILE A 268 -19.78 -5.24 -5.92
CA ILE A 268 -18.34 -5.38 -6.21
C ILE A 268 -17.68 -4.02 -6.00
N SER A 269 -16.60 -4.03 -5.25
CA SER A 269 -15.80 -2.86 -4.89
C SER A 269 -14.41 -2.93 -5.53
N PRO A 270 -14.28 -3.11 -6.87
CA PRO A 270 -13.00 -3.44 -7.47
C PRO A 270 -11.98 -2.30 -7.37
N LEU A 271 -12.45 -1.07 -7.10
CA LEU A 271 -11.64 0.13 -7.03
C LEU A 271 -11.51 0.65 -5.60
N THR A 272 -11.41 -0.23 -4.61
CA THR A 272 -11.02 0.11 -3.23
C THR A 272 -9.62 -0.38 -2.89
N CYS A 273 -9.07 0.10 -1.78
CA CYS A 273 -7.94 -0.55 -1.16
C CYS A 273 -8.35 -1.96 -0.68
N HIS A 274 -7.47 -2.92 -0.91
CA HIS A 274 -7.52 -4.31 -0.44
C HIS A 274 -6.33 -4.59 0.50
N PRO A 275 -6.23 -5.79 1.10
CA PRO A 275 -5.17 -6.07 2.07
C PRO A 275 -3.76 -5.94 1.50
N TYR A 276 -3.55 -6.25 0.21
CA TYR A 276 -2.25 -6.11 -0.45
C TYR A 276 -1.84 -4.65 -0.68
N ASP A 277 -2.79 -3.74 -0.96
CA ASP A 277 -2.52 -2.31 -1.14
C ASP A 277 -2.03 -1.60 0.14
N ILE A 278 -2.48 -2.07 1.32
CA ILE A 278 -2.19 -1.43 2.62
C ILE A 278 -1.23 -2.26 3.48
N CYS A 279 -0.69 -3.36 2.95
CA CYS A 279 0.13 -4.29 3.73
C CYS A 279 1.40 -3.65 4.32
N THR A 280 1.85 -2.51 3.77
CA THR A 280 3.02 -1.76 4.24
C THR A 280 2.71 -0.69 5.29
N ALA A 281 1.46 -0.56 5.75
CA ALA A 281 1.06 0.40 6.79
C ALA A 281 1.92 0.33 8.06
N ARG A 282 2.51 -0.85 8.36
CA ARG A 282 3.44 -1.03 9.48
C ARG A 282 4.66 -0.12 9.40
N ILE A 283 5.18 0.21 8.21
CA ILE A 283 6.32 1.12 8.05
C ILE A 283 5.94 2.50 8.59
N ALA A 284 4.74 2.98 8.26
CA ALA A 284 4.23 4.26 8.75
C ALA A 284 3.97 4.24 10.27
N GLN A 285 3.41 3.15 10.79
CA GLN A 285 3.17 2.97 12.23
C GLN A 285 4.46 3.00 13.06
N GLU A 286 5.53 2.39 12.56
CA GLU A 286 6.85 2.40 13.21
C GLU A 286 7.50 3.81 13.19
N LEU A 287 7.05 4.71 12.31
CA LEU A 287 7.41 6.14 12.31
C LEU A 287 6.50 7.00 13.20
N GLY A 288 5.47 6.42 13.83
CA GLY A 288 4.51 7.11 14.68
C GLY A 288 3.27 7.67 13.96
N VAL A 289 3.13 7.43 12.66
CA VAL A 289 1.86 7.70 11.93
C VAL A 289 0.77 6.84 12.53
N GLN A 290 -0.40 7.43 12.80
CA GLN A 290 -1.55 6.72 13.31
C GLN A 290 -2.37 6.19 12.15
N ILE A 291 -2.56 4.88 12.06
CA ILE A 291 -3.37 4.25 11.01
C ILE A 291 -4.43 3.38 11.68
N THR A 292 -5.68 3.59 11.28
CA THR A 292 -6.86 2.87 11.78
C THR A 292 -7.73 2.39 10.63
N ASP A 293 -8.65 1.47 10.93
CA ASP A 293 -9.82 1.24 10.09
C ASP A 293 -10.83 2.41 10.21
N LEU A 294 -11.99 2.27 9.55
CA LEU A 294 -13.07 3.27 9.58
C LEU A 294 -13.85 3.34 10.90
N HIS A 295 -13.53 2.48 11.87
CA HIS A 295 -14.11 2.48 13.21
C HIS A 295 -13.13 2.98 14.28
N GLY A 296 -11.91 3.39 13.88
CA GLY A 296 -10.86 3.84 14.80
C GLY A 296 -10.05 2.69 15.41
N GLU A 297 -10.28 1.46 14.97
CA GLU A 297 -9.60 0.27 15.47
C GLU A 297 -8.35 -0.06 14.63
N PRO A 298 -7.43 -0.91 15.12
CA PRO A 298 -6.29 -1.37 14.34
C PRO A 298 -6.70 -2.10 13.05
N LEU A 299 -5.92 -1.96 11.97
CA LEU A 299 -6.14 -2.70 10.73
C LEU A 299 -5.99 -4.22 10.95
N ARG A 300 -7.12 -4.93 10.88
CA ARG A 300 -7.22 -6.40 11.04
C ARG A 300 -7.71 -7.12 9.79
N ALA A 301 -7.56 -6.50 8.62
CA ALA A 301 -7.96 -7.13 7.37
C ALA A 301 -7.27 -8.50 7.19
N PRO A 302 -8.02 -9.52 6.72
CA PRO A 302 -7.44 -10.83 6.41
C PRO A 302 -6.38 -10.70 5.31
N LEU A 303 -5.42 -11.63 5.26
CA LEU A 303 -4.49 -11.69 4.12
C LEU A 303 -5.18 -12.36 2.92
N ASP A 304 -5.93 -11.57 2.15
CA ASP A 304 -6.55 -11.99 0.89
C ASP A 304 -6.49 -10.87 -0.16
N ILE A 305 -7.17 -11.09 -1.30
CA ILE A 305 -7.20 -10.17 -2.44
C ILE A 305 -8.58 -9.54 -2.69
N ARG A 306 -9.53 -9.67 -1.76
CA ARG A 306 -10.94 -9.31 -2.00
C ARG A 306 -11.56 -8.45 -0.91
N ALA A 307 -11.08 -8.55 0.32
CA ALA A 307 -11.67 -7.82 1.44
C ALA A 307 -11.51 -6.31 1.21
N PRO A 308 -12.60 -5.52 1.10
CA PRO A 308 -12.47 -4.08 0.95
C PRO A 308 -11.94 -3.49 2.26
N VAL A 309 -10.87 -2.70 2.19
CA VAL A 309 -10.23 -2.08 3.35
C VAL A 309 -10.41 -0.57 3.29
N GLY A 310 -11.19 -0.05 4.24
CA GLY A 310 -11.28 1.38 4.48
C GLY A 310 -10.32 1.74 5.60
N TRP A 311 -9.58 2.82 5.44
CA TRP A 311 -8.54 3.20 6.40
C TRP A 311 -8.40 4.72 6.53
N ILE A 312 -7.89 5.15 7.68
CA ILE A 312 -7.61 6.55 7.96
C ILE A 312 -6.19 6.66 8.52
N GLY A 313 -5.39 7.51 7.91
CA GLY A 313 -4.04 7.85 8.33
C GLY A 313 -3.98 9.27 8.89
N TYR A 314 -3.39 9.43 10.07
CA TYR A 314 -3.07 10.72 10.68
C TYR A 314 -1.56 10.79 10.89
N ALA A 315 -0.92 11.87 10.45
CA ALA A 315 0.54 12.00 10.54
C ALA A 315 1.07 11.90 11.98
N ASN A 316 0.24 12.21 12.99
CA ASN A 316 0.59 12.06 14.41
C ASN A 316 -0.66 11.90 15.30
N ALA A 317 -0.42 11.58 16.57
CA ALA A 317 -1.47 11.36 17.57
C ALA A 317 -2.29 12.61 17.94
N ALA A 318 -1.74 13.82 17.80
CA ALA A 318 -2.48 15.05 18.07
C ALA A 318 -3.58 15.27 17.02
N LEU A 319 -3.25 15.05 15.75
CA LEU A 319 -4.22 15.08 14.66
C LEU A 319 -5.31 14.03 14.86
N ARG A 320 -4.94 12.77 15.15
CA ARG A 320 -5.92 11.71 15.43
C ARG A 320 -6.90 12.12 16.52
N ARG A 321 -6.41 12.51 17.71
CA ARG A 321 -7.27 12.93 18.84
C ARG A 321 -8.25 14.06 18.48
N LYS A 322 -7.83 14.97 17.60
CA LYS A 322 -8.62 16.14 17.21
C LYS A 322 -9.68 15.82 16.15
N TYR A 323 -9.35 15.00 15.17
CA TYR A 323 -10.15 14.85 13.95
C TYR A 323 -10.91 13.51 13.86
N GLU A 324 -10.43 12.45 14.51
CA GLU A 324 -11.07 11.12 14.49
C GLU A 324 -12.51 11.14 15.04
N PRO A 325 -12.84 11.82 16.17
CA PRO A 325 -14.22 11.82 16.67
C PRO A 325 -15.21 12.42 15.67
N VAL A 326 -14.81 13.47 14.95
CA VAL A 326 -15.65 14.11 13.92
C VAL A 326 -15.84 13.18 12.74
N LEU A 327 -14.78 12.49 12.29
CA LEU A 327 -14.86 11.51 11.20
C LEU A 327 -15.79 10.34 11.55
N LEU A 328 -15.66 9.78 12.75
CA LEU A 328 -16.49 8.65 13.18
C LEU A 328 -17.97 9.04 13.31
N GLU A 329 -18.27 10.25 13.79
CA GLU A 329 -19.63 10.79 13.79
C GLU A 329 -20.19 10.94 12.36
N LEU A 330 -19.40 11.42 11.41
CA LEU A 330 -19.86 11.57 10.02
C LEU A 330 -20.04 10.23 9.29
N LEU A 331 -19.22 9.23 9.62
CA LEU A 331 -19.31 7.91 9.01
C LEU A 331 -20.51 7.12 9.53
N TRP A 332 -20.76 7.17 10.85
CA TRP A 332 -21.64 6.23 11.55
C TRP A 332 -22.70 6.85 12.47
N GLY A 333 -22.70 8.18 12.64
CA GLY A 333 -23.61 8.91 13.51
C GLY A 333 -24.96 9.28 12.90
#